data_AF-A0A3P8F9L7-F1
#
_entry.id   AF-A0A3P8F9L7-F1
#
_cell.length_a   1.000
_cell.length_b   1.000
_cell.length_c   1.000
_cell.angle_alpha   90.00
_cell.angle_beta   90.00
_cell.angle_gamma   90.00
#
_symmetry.space_group_name_H-M   'P 1'
#
loop_
_entity.id
_entity.type
_entity.pdbx_description
1 polymer ?
#
loop_
_entity_poly.entity_id
_entity_poly.type
_entity_poly.pdbx_seq_one_letter_code
_entity_poly.pdbx_strand_id
1 'polypeptide(L)'
;MAIERQRRTEEKLCREEAAKIRRRALEASRLARLDALQARWKIRAQQLASRAKLLEHSRRAAARAKKQSREIKMATLEEQQRTHIEQLRCKIQRKQEESERRHQESLREISRKAFEMSILTHTGDDSLTVPGIEPYPVQKWCKACQVMIMSEVQLKSHLHGKRHQNAIMEAAQNRPVGRSELVSLIYMYI
;
A
#
# COMPACT_ATOMS: atom_id res chain seq x y z
N MET A 1 -115.01 -47.30 -0.90
CA MET A 1 -114.90 -45.82 -0.92
C MET A 1 -113.76 -45.28 -0.06
N ALA A 2 -113.55 -45.72 1.19
CA ALA A 2 -112.49 -45.22 2.08
C ALA A 2 -111.06 -45.65 1.66
N ILE A 3 -110.87 -46.92 1.32
CA ILE A 3 -109.57 -47.50 0.90
C ILE A 3 -108.99 -46.77 -0.33
N GLU A 4 -109.85 -46.47 -1.31
CA GLU A 4 -109.44 -45.75 -2.52
C GLU A 4 -109.00 -44.30 -2.25
N ARG A 5 -109.58 -43.64 -1.23
CA ARG A 5 -109.15 -42.30 -0.81
C ARG A 5 -107.79 -42.35 -0.12
N GLN A 6 -107.58 -43.34 0.73
CA GLN A 6 -106.30 -43.57 1.41
C GLN A 6 -105.17 -43.85 0.41
N ARG A 7 -105.40 -44.71 -0.59
CA ARG A 7 -104.43 -44.97 -1.67
C ARG A 7 -104.05 -43.70 -2.42
N ARG A 8 -105.04 -42.85 -2.76
CA ARG A 8 -104.78 -41.56 -3.44
C ARG A 8 -103.99 -40.57 -2.57
N THR A 9 -104.17 -40.57 -1.25
CA THR A 9 -103.37 -39.72 -0.35
C THR A 9 -101.94 -40.22 -0.23
N GLU A 10 -101.75 -41.53 -0.11
CA GLU A 10 -100.42 -42.16 -0.04
C GLU A 10 -99.63 -41.95 -1.34
N GLU A 11 -100.29 -42.10 -2.50
CA GLU A 11 -99.68 -41.79 -3.80
C GLU A 11 -99.27 -40.31 -3.92
N LYS A 12 -100.08 -39.38 -3.42
CA LYS A 12 -99.73 -37.94 -3.39
C LYS A 12 -98.51 -37.68 -2.52
N LEU A 13 -98.48 -38.24 -1.30
CA LEU A 13 -97.34 -38.12 -0.40
C LEU A 13 -96.06 -38.69 -1.02
N CYS A 14 -96.14 -39.86 -1.65
CA CYS A 14 -95.00 -40.45 -2.36
C CYS A 14 -94.51 -39.56 -3.52
N ARG A 15 -95.44 -38.97 -4.30
CA ARG A 15 -95.08 -38.02 -5.37
C ARG A 15 -94.43 -36.75 -4.82
N GLU A 16 -94.91 -36.22 -3.70
CA GLU A 16 -94.34 -35.05 -3.04
C GLU A 16 -92.94 -35.32 -2.47
N GLU A 17 -92.73 -36.47 -1.82
CA GLU A 17 -91.42 -36.89 -1.33
C GLU A 17 -90.44 -37.13 -2.47
N ALA A 18 -90.86 -37.80 -3.55
CA ALA A 18 -90.05 -37.95 -4.75
C ALA A 18 -89.68 -36.58 -5.36
N ALA A 19 -90.59 -35.60 -5.33
CA ALA A 19 -90.30 -34.24 -5.78
C ALA A 19 -89.32 -33.51 -4.85
N LYS A 20 -89.42 -33.69 -3.52
CA LYS A 20 -88.47 -33.15 -2.54
C LYS A 20 -87.07 -33.74 -2.74
N ILE A 21 -86.96 -35.05 -2.93
CA ILE A 21 -85.69 -35.75 -3.19
C ILE A 21 -85.06 -35.23 -4.48
N ARG A 22 -85.83 -35.08 -5.56
CA ARG A 22 -85.35 -34.51 -6.82
C ARG A 22 -84.82 -33.07 -6.65
N ARG A 23 -85.52 -32.22 -5.90
CA ARG A 23 -85.05 -30.85 -5.60
C ARG A 23 -83.72 -30.87 -4.85
N ARG A 24 -83.60 -31.68 -3.79
CA ARG A 24 -82.36 -31.85 -3.02
C ARG A 24 -81.21 -32.37 -3.88
N ALA A 25 -81.47 -33.32 -4.78
CA ALA A 25 -80.45 -33.86 -5.68
C ALA A 25 -79.92 -32.80 -6.68
N LEU A 26 -80.82 -31.94 -7.20
CA LEU A 26 -80.43 -30.83 -8.07
C LEU A 26 -79.63 -29.76 -7.33
N GLU A 27 -80.02 -29.41 -6.11
CA GLU A 27 -79.28 -28.48 -5.25
C GLU A 27 -77.90 -29.03 -4.88
N ALA A 28 -77.82 -30.30 -4.49
CA ALA A 28 -76.55 -30.99 -4.23
C ALA A 28 -75.64 -30.96 -5.46
N SER A 29 -76.19 -31.21 -6.65
CA SER A 29 -75.44 -31.14 -7.91
C SER A 29 -74.93 -29.72 -8.20
N ARG A 30 -75.72 -28.69 -7.89
CA ARG A 30 -75.32 -27.29 -8.03
C ARG A 30 -74.18 -26.93 -7.07
N LEU A 31 -74.29 -27.31 -5.80
CA LEU A 31 -73.25 -27.07 -4.79
C LEU A 31 -71.95 -27.79 -5.16
N ALA A 32 -72.02 -29.06 -5.55
CA ALA A 32 -70.85 -29.82 -5.99
C ALA A 32 -70.11 -29.16 -7.16
N ARG A 33 -70.84 -28.54 -8.11
CA ARG A 33 -70.23 -27.78 -9.21
C ARG A 33 -69.50 -26.52 -8.73
N LEU A 34 -70.07 -25.80 -7.75
CA LEU A 34 -69.45 -24.62 -7.15
C LEU A 34 -68.21 -25.00 -6.34
N ASP A 35 -68.29 -26.04 -5.53
CA ASP A 35 -67.17 -26.54 -4.74
C ASP A 35 -66.01 -27.00 -5.65
N ALA A 36 -66.33 -27.72 -6.73
CA ALA A 36 -65.34 -28.11 -7.73
C ALA A 36 -64.67 -26.89 -8.39
N LEU A 37 -65.43 -25.83 -8.67
CA LEU A 37 -64.87 -24.58 -9.21
C LEU A 37 -63.96 -23.89 -8.19
N GLN A 38 -64.41 -23.79 -6.93
CA GLN A 38 -63.64 -23.17 -5.86
C GLN A 38 -62.36 -23.97 -5.56
N ALA A 39 -62.41 -25.29 -5.59
CA ALA A 39 -61.24 -26.16 -5.45
C ALA A 39 -60.23 -25.90 -6.57
N ARG A 40 -60.67 -25.81 -7.83
CA ARG A 40 -59.80 -25.46 -8.96
C ARG A 40 -59.12 -24.10 -8.77
N TRP A 41 -59.86 -23.10 -8.28
CA TRP A 41 -59.29 -21.77 -8.00
C TRP A 41 -58.26 -21.81 -6.87
N LYS A 42 -58.54 -22.53 -5.78
CA LYS A 42 -57.60 -22.70 -4.66
C LYS A 42 -56.30 -23.36 -5.12
N ILE A 43 -56.38 -24.44 -5.91
CA ILE A 43 -55.21 -25.12 -6.47
C ILE A 43 -54.41 -24.17 -7.36
N ARG A 44 -55.08 -23.45 -8.29
CA ARG A 44 -54.40 -22.51 -9.18
C ARG A 44 -53.74 -21.36 -8.41
N ALA A 45 -54.39 -20.85 -7.37
CA ALA A 45 -53.82 -19.82 -6.50
C ALA A 45 -52.57 -20.32 -5.76
N GLN A 46 -52.61 -21.55 -5.24
CA GLN A 46 -51.44 -22.18 -4.60
C GLN A 46 -50.28 -22.38 -5.58
N GLN A 47 -50.56 -22.81 -6.81
CA GLN A 47 -49.55 -22.96 -7.87
C GLN A 47 -48.93 -21.61 -8.27
N LEU A 48 -49.73 -20.56 -8.38
CA LEU A 48 -49.22 -19.21 -8.65
C LEU A 48 -48.35 -18.72 -7.50
N ALA A 49 -48.78 -18.93 -6.26
CA ALA A 49 -48.01 -18.54 -5.08
C ALA A 49 -46.68 -19.31 -4.96
N SER A 50 -46.67 -20.62 -5.22
CA SER A 50 -45.43 -21.42 -5.19
C SER A 50 -44.47 -21.00 -6.29
N ARG A 51 -44.95 -20.77 -7.51
CA ARG A 51 -44.13 -20.24 -8.62
C ARG A 51 -43.57 -18.86 -8.33
N ALA A 52 -44.37 -17.96 -7.74
CA ALA A 52 -43.91 -16.64 -7.34
C ALA A 52 -42.79 -16.70 -6.30
N LYS A 53 -42.93 -17.56 -5.27
CA LYS A 53 -41.88 -17.80 -4.27
C LYS A 53 -40.58 -18.32 -4.88
N LEU A 54 -40.67 -19.28 -5.80
CA LEU A 54 -39.49 -19.82 -6.49
C LEU A 54 -38.79 -18.77 -7.33
N LEU A 55 -39.54 -17.97 -8.09
CA LEU A 55 -38.99 -16.88 -8.90
C LEU A 55 -38.31 -15.82 -8.01
N GLU A 56 -38.94 -15.44 -6.90
CA GLU A 56 -38.36 -14.50 -5.96
C GLU A 56 -37.06 -15.06 -5.33
N HIS A 57 -37.05 -16.33 -4.94
CA HIS A 57 -35.85 -16.99 -4.42
C HIS A 57 -34.72 -16.99 -5.45
N SER A 58 -35.00 -17.36 -6.70
CA SER A 58 -34.05 -17.33 -7.81
C SER A 58 -33.51 -15.92 -8.06
N ARG A 59 -34.39 -14.91 -8.09
CA ARG A 59 -33.99 -13.50 -8.24
C ARG A 59 -33.08 -13.03 -7.10
N ARG A 60 -33.42 -13.36 -5.86
CA ARG A 60 -32.60 -13.04 -4.67
C ARG A 60 -31.24 -13.74 -4.74
N ALA A 61 -31.19 -15.01 -5.14
CA ALA A 61 -29.95 -15.75 -5.32
C ALA A 61 -29.08 -15.14 -6.42
N ALA A 62 -29.65 -14.80 -7.58
CA ALA A 62 -28.94 -14.14 -8.66
C ALA A 62 -28.39 -12.76 -8.26
N ALA A 63 -29.14 -11.98 -7.48
CA ALA A 63 -28.68 -10.70 -6.95
C ALA A 63 -27.48 -10.87 -5.98
N ARG A 64 -27.56 -11.86 -5.08
CA ARG A 64 -26.44 -12.19 -4.17
C ARG A 64 -25.20 -12.65 -4.93
N ALA A 65 -25.36 -13.55 -5.90
CA ALA A 65 -24.25 -14.02 -6.73
C ALA A 65 -23.59 -12.86 -7.49
N LYS A 66 -24.38 -11.96 -8.09
CA LYS A 66 -23.84 -10.75 -8.75
C LYS A 66 -23.08 -9.83 -7.79
N LYS A 67 -23.58 -9.65 -6.56
CA LYS A 67 -22.90 -8.87 -5.52
C LYS A 67 -21.55 -9.53 -5.14
N GLN A 68 -21.55 -10.82 -4.87
CA GLN A 68 -20.32 -11.58 -4.57
C GLN A 68 -19.31 -11.52 -5.73
N SER A 69 -19.74 -11.65 -6.98
CA SER A 69 -18.85 -11.52 -8.13
C SER A 69 -18.21 -10.13 -8.22
N ARG A 70 -18.91 -9.07 -7.78
CA ARG A 70 -18.34 -7.72 -7.72
C ARG A 70 -17.34 -7.60 -6.57
N GLU A 71 -17.69 -8.10 -5.39
CA GLU A 71 -16.80 -8.10 -4.21
C GLU A 71 -15.50 -8.86 -4.48
N ILE A 72 -15.57 -10.05 -5.10
CA ILE A 72 -14.38 -10.83 -5.48
C ILE A 72 -13.49 -10.06 -6.46
N LYS A 73 -14.09 -9.40 -7.47
CA LYS A 73 -13.34 -8.56 -8.41
C LYS A 73 -12.64 -7.41 -7.72
N MET A 74 -13.33 -6.70 -6.82
CA MET A 74 -12.74 -5.63 -6.04
C MET A 74 -11.61 -6.14 -5.15
N ALA A 75 -11.81 -7.24 -4.42
CA ALA A 75 -10.78 -7.85 -3.59
C ALA A 75 -9.55 -8.30 -4.39
N THR A 76 -9.75 -8.83 -5.61
CA THR A 76 -8.64 -9.22 -6.50
C THR A 76 -7.83 -8.00 -6.95
N LEU A 77 -8.50 -6.90 -7.32
CA LEU A 77 -7.83 -5.66 -7.69
C LEU A 77 -7.07 -5.05 -6.51
N GLU A 78 -7.67 -5.04 -5.31
CA GLU A 78 -7.01 -4.59 -4.09
C GLU A 78 -5.77 -5.44 -3.78
N GLU A 79 -5.86 -6.76 -3.96
CA GLU A 79 -4.72 -7.65 -3.76
C GLU A 79 -3.59 -7.40 -4.77
N GLN A 80 -3.93 -7.15 -6.04
CA GLN A 80 -2.94 -6.74 -7.04
C GLN A 80 -2.28 -5.41 -6.68
N GLN A 81 -3.04 -4.45 -6.15
CA GLN A 81 -2.48 -3.18 -5.67
C GLN A 81 -1.58 -3.39 -4.46
N ARG A 82 -2.00 -4.20 -3.47
CA ARG A 82 -1.21 -4.51 -2.27
C ARG A 82 0.12 -5.17 -2.63
N THR A 83 0.08 -6.22 -3.44
CA THR A 83 1.29 -6.93 -3.90
C THR A 83 2.23 -6.01 -4.69
N HIS A 84 1.71 -5.14 -5.56
CA HIS A 84 2.53 -4.17 -6.27
C HIS A 84 3.19 -3.14 -5.34
N ILE A 85 2.43 -2.61 -4.37
CA ILE A 85 2.96 -1.68 -3.35
C ILE A 85 4.05 -2.36 -2.52
N GLU A 86 3.84 -3.61 -2.12
CA GLU A 86 4.79 -4.38 -1.32
C GLU A 86 6.08 -4.68 -2.10
N GLN A 87 5.98 -5.02 -3.38
CA GLN A 87 7.15 -5.16 -4.25
C GLN A 87 7.95 -3.86 -4.35
N LEU A 88 7.29 -2.71 -4.45
CA LEU A 88 7.98 -1.41 -4.46
C LEU A 88 8.64 -1.11 -3.12
N ARG A 89 7.96 -1.35 -2.00
CA ARG A 89 8.51 -1.19 -0.65
C ARG A 89 9.74 -2.05 -0.43
N CYS A 90 9.68 -3.32 -0.78
CA CYS A 90 10.82 -4.25 -0.69
C CYS A 90 12.01 -3.78 -1.55
N LYS A 91 11.76 -3.29 -2.78
CA LYS A 91 12.82 -2.72 -3.63
C LYS A 91 13.45 -1.46 -3.01
N ILE A 92 12.65 -0.58 -2.41
CA ILE A 92 13.14 0.63 -1.74
C ILE A 92 13.99 0.24 -0.54
N GLN A 93 13.49 -0.65 0.32
CA GLN A 93 14.20 -1.13 1.50
C GLN A 93 15.54 -1.77 1.13
N ARG A 94 15.57 -2.68 0.16
CA ARG A 94 16.81 -3.31 -0.31
C ARG A 94 17.83 -2.29 -0.80
N LYS A 95 17.39 -1.22 -1.46
CA LYS A 95 18.28 -0.13 -1.90
C LYS A 95 18.84 0.68 -0.73
N GLN A 96 18.02 0.94 0.29
CA GLN A 96 18.45 1.62 1.53
C GLN A 96 19.47 0.76 2.27
N GLU A 97 19.17 -0.51 2.52
CA GLU A 97 20.07 -1.46 3.18
C GLU A 97 21.40 -1.62 2.43
N GLU A 98 21.37 -1.74 1.10
CA GLU A 98 22.60 -1.84 0.30
C GLU A 98 23.41 -0.54 0.30
N SER A 99 22.74 0.61 0.36
CA SER A 99 23.42 1.91 0.51
C SER A 99 24.06 2.04 1.90
N GLU A 100 23.35 1.64 2.95
CA GLU A 100 23.86 1.63 4.32
C GLU A 100 25.03 0.67 4.48
N ARG A 101 24.95 -0.54 3.90
CA ARG A 101 26.03 -1.52 3.90
C ARG A 101 27.30 -0.96 3.25
N ARG A 102 27.18 -0.36 2.06
CA ARG A 102 28.31 0.28 1.38
C ARG A 102 28.89 1.46 2.19
N HIS A 103 28.02 2.25 2.83
CA HIS A 103 28.47 3.35 3.67
C HIS A 103 29.24 2.84 4.91
N GLN A 104 28.74 1.82 5.59
CA GLN A 104 29.42 1.19 6.72
C GLN A 104 30.76 0.57 6.31
N GLU A 105 30.83 -0.12 5.17
CA GLU A 105 32.07 -0.66 4.62
C GLU A 105 33.08 0.46 4.33
N SER A 106 32.64 1.57 3.75
CA SER A 106 33.49 2.74 3.51
C SER A 106 34.03 3.34 4.82
N LEU A 107 33.18 3.50 5.85
CA LEU A 107 33.61 3.97 7.17
C LEU A 107 34.62 3.03 7.84
N ARG A 108 34.42 1.71 7.72
CA ARG A 108 35.36 0.69 8.21
C ARG A 108 36.69 0.77 7.48
N GLU A 109 36.67 0.97 6.16
CA GLU A 109 37.89 1.11 5.36
C GLU A 109 38.66 2.39 5.71
N ILE A 110 37.96 3.52 5.88
CA ILE A 110 38.56 4.78 6.34
C ILE A 110 39.20 4.58 7.72
N SER A 111 38.49 3.93 8.65
CA SER A 111 38.99 3.65 10.00
C SER A 111 40.23 2.75 9.97
N ARG A 112 40.21 1.69 9.15
CA ARG A 112 41.36 0.79 8.94
C ARG A 112 42.57 1.54 8.38
N LYS A 113 42.37 2.35 7.34
CA LYS A 113 43.44 3.17 6.73
C LYS A 113 44.03 4.18 7.72
N ALA A 114 43.18 4.85 8.51
CA ALA A 114 43.64 5.77 9.55
C ALA A 114 44.47 5.04 10.63
N PHE A 115 44.05 3.82 11.01
CA PHE A 115 44.79 2.98 11.95
C PHE A 115 46.13 2.48 11.37
N GLU A 116 46.16 1.98 10.13
CA GLU A 116 47.38 1.57 9.43
C GLU A 116 48.38 2.74 9.30
N MET A 117 47.89 3.94 8.97
CA MET A 117 48.71 5.16 8.93
C MET A 117 49.27 5.53 10.31
N SER A 118 48.48 5.37 11.38
CA SER A 118 48.93 5.62 12.76
C SER A 118 49.98 4.59 13.23
N ILE A 119 49.83 3.31 12.89
CA ILE A 119 50.84 2.29 13.18
C ILE A 119 52.19 2.63 12.52
N LEU A 120 52.18 2.99 11.22
CA LEU A 120 53.40 3.32 10.49
C LEU A 120 54.14 4.53 11.07
N THR A 121 53.44 5.44 11.77
CA THR A 121 54.07 6.57 12.48
C THR A 121 54.58 6.23 13.87
N HIS A 122 54.16 5.11 14.49
CA HIS A 122 54.47 4.80 15.89
C HIS A 122 55.31 3.54 16.12
N THR A 123 55.56 2.70 15.10
CA THR A 123 56.41 1.51 15.26
C THR A 123 57.89 1.74 14.92
N GLY A 124 58.30 2.99 14.65
CA GLY A 124 59.66 3.35 14.23
C GLY A 124 60.50 4.11 15.25
N ASP A 125 59.94 4.62 16.35
CA ASP A 125 60.70 5.33 17.38
C ASP A 125 59.90 5.39 18.68
N ASP A 126 60.46 4.84 19.77
CA ASP A 126 59.96 5.00 21.15
C ASP A 126 60.36 6.38 21.69
N SER A 127 60.05 7.42 20.92
CA SER A 127 60.26 8.80 21.29
C SER A 127 58.91 9.45 21.47
N LEU A 128 58.50 9.59 22.73
CA LEU A 128 57.34 10.33 23.22
C LEU A 128 57.42 11.85 22.92
N THR A 129 58.04 12.23 21.82
CA THR A 129 58.06 13.60 21.34
C THR A 129 56.91 13.76 20.36
N VAL A 130 55.82 14.38 20.82
CA VAL A 130 55.01 15.22 19.93
C VAL A 130 56.04 16.03 19.13
N PRO A 131 56.12 15.91 17.78
CA PRO A 131 57.11 16.65 17.02
C PRO A 131 56.96 18.10 17.43
N GLY A 132 57.97 18.58 18.18
CA GLY A 132 57.98 19.93 18.68
C GLY A 132 57.72 20.80 17.47
N ILE A 133 56.80 21.73 17.62
CA ILE A 133 56.69 22.84 16.68
C ILE A 133 58.00 23.61 16.88
N GLU A 134 59.09 23.11 16.31
CA GLU A 134 60.36 23.81 16.20
C GLU A 134 60.02 25.05 15.36
N PRO A 135 60.05 26.24 15.98
CA PRO A 135 59.85 27.46 15.23
C PRO A 135 60.93 27.47 14.14
N TYR A 136 60.55 27.81 12.92
CA TYR A 136 61.55 28.01 11.87
C TYR A 136 62.64 28.95 12.42
N PRO A 137 63.93 28.67 12.20
CA PRO A 137 65.00 29.59 12.60
C PRO A 137 64.89 30.96 11.90
N VAL A 138 64.03 31.06 10.87
CA VAL A 138 63.78 32.22 10.04
C VAL A 138 62.28 32.39 9.81
N GLN A 139 61.71 33.49 10.33
CA GLN A 139 60.31 33.83 10.14
C GLN A 139 60.00 33.98 8.65
N LYS A 140 58.88 33.40 8.19
CA LYS A 140 58.49 33.45 6.77
C LYS A 140 57.39 34.50 6.57
N TRP A 141 57.50 35.30 5.50
CA TRP A 141 56.51 36.32 5.16
C TRP A 141 55.80 35.97 3.86
N CYS A 142 54.47 35.95 3.88
CA CYS A 142 53.68 35.79 2.66
C CYS A 142 53.45 37.15 2.01
N LYS A 143 53.97 37.36 0.79
CA LYS A 143 53.76 38.63 0.06
C LYS A 143 52.31 38.84 -0.40
N ALA A 144 51.63 37.77 -0.81
CA ALA A 144 50.26 37.86 -1.31
C ALA A 144 49.25 38.22 -0.20
N CYS A 145 49.45 37.69 1.00
CA CYS A 145 48.56 37.90 2.14
C CYS A 145 49.06 38.95 3.13
N GLN A 146 50.32 39.40 2.99
CA GLN A 146 51.00 40.32 3.90
C GLN A 146 50.92 39.88 5.37
N VAL A 147 51.17 38.60 5.64
CA VAL A 147 51.16 38.04 6.99
C VAL A 147 52.48 37.35 7.31
N MET A 148 52.89 37.49 8.57
CA MET A 148 54.03 36.81 9.14
C MET A 148 53.61 35.41 9.61
N ILE A 149 54.44 34.42 9.27
CA ILE A 149 54.22 33.02 9.56
C ILE A 149 55.33 32.54 10.49
N MET A 150 54.92 32.09 11.66
CA MET A 150 55.80 31.80 12.80
C MET A 150 56.11 30.30 12.94
N SER A 151 55.33 29.41 12.31
CA SER A 151 55.54 27.96 12.38
C SER A 151 55.28 27.25 11.05
N GLU A 152 55.85 26.06 10.89
CA GLU A 152 55.63 25.22 9.70
C GLU A 152 54.17 24.76 9.57
N VAL A 153 53.52 24.46 10.70
CA VAL A 153 52.09 24.11 10.73
C VAL A 153 51.24 25.30 10.26
N GLN A 154 51.58 26.52 10.70
CA GLN A 154 50.91 27.74 10.27
C GLN A 154 51.18 28.02 8.78
N LEU A 155 52.39 27.75 8.26
CA LEU A 155 52.72 27.87 6.85
C LEU A 155 51.89 26.91 5.99
N LYS A 156 51.86 25.63 6.36
CA LYS A 156 51.09 24.60 5.66
C LYS A 156 49.60 24.93 5.68
N SER A 157 49.05 25.32 6.83
CA SER A 157 47.65 25.73 6.95
C SER A 157 47.33 26.99 6.13
N HIS A 158 48.22 27.98 6.16
CA HIS A 158 48.09 29.23 5.40
C HIS A 158 48.04 28.95 3.90
N LEU A 159 48.96 28.13 3.38
CA LEU A 159 49.08 27.79 1.96
C LEU A 159 47.86 27.04 1.41
N HIS A 160 47.29 26.15 2.21
CA HIS A 160 46.08 25.40 1.84
C HIS A 160 44.79 26.14 2.18
N GLY A 161 44.88 27.32 2.81
CA GLY A 161 43.73 28.12 3.21
C GLY A 161 43.10 28.87 2.03
N LYS A 162 41.76 28.89 1.98
CA LYS A 162 40.98 29.62 0.95
C LYS A 162 41.37 31.10 0.82
N ARG A 163 41.75 31.74 1.93
CA ARG A 163 42.17 33.15 1.94
C ARG A 163 43.42 33.39 1.10
N HIS A 164 44.42 32.53 1.22
CA HIS A 164 45.66 32.64 0.46
C HIS A 164 45.44 32.31 -1.02
N GLN A 165 44.64 31.28 -1.32
CA GLN A 165 44.26 30.94 -2.68
C GLN A 165 43.56 32.11 -3.39
N ASN A 166 42.61 32.76 -2.71
CA ASN A 166 41.92 33.94 -3.25
C ASN A 166 42.88 35.11 -3.47
N ALA A 167 43.75 35.42 -2.49
CA ALA A 167 44.71 36.51 -2.61
C ALA A 167 45.70 36.31 -3.78
N ILE A 168 46.10 35.07 -4.06
CA ILE A 168 46.93 34.75 -5.24
C ILE A 168 46.13 34.86 -6.53
N MET A 169 44.89 34.39 -6.56
CA MET A 169 44.04 34.51 -7.76
C MET A 169 43.79 35.98 -8.13
N GLU A 170 43.57 36.83 -7.14
CA GLU A 170 43.45 38.28 -7.31
C GLU A 170 44.77 38.91 -7.78
N ALA A 171 45.90 38.55 -7.15
CA ALA A 171 47.22 39.05 -7.53
C ALA A 171 47.68 38.57 -8.93
N ALA A 172 47.24 37.39 -9.36
CA ALA A 172 47.58 36.78 -10.65
C ALA A 172 46.58 37.08 -11.77
N GLN A 173 45.62 38.00 -11.57
CA GLN A 173 44.62 38.42 -12.55
C GLN A 173 43.90 37.22 -13.21
N ASN A 174 43.44 36.25 -12.41
CA ASN A 174 42.70 35.06 -12.86
C ASN A 174 43.46 34.10 -13.82
N ARG A 175 44.79 34.03 -13.76
CA ARG A 175 45.58 32.96 -14.42
C ARG A 175 45.87 31.83 -13.41
N PRO A 176 45.78 30.54 -13.79
CA PRO A 176 46.15 29.44 -12.88
C PRO A 176 47.67 29.46 -12.62
N VAL A 177 48.05 29.71 -11.36
CA VAL A 177 49.45 29.78 -10.90
C VAL A 177 49.95 28.37 -10.56
N GLY A 178 51.11 27.99 -11.08
CA GLY A 178 51.69 26.66 -10.88
C GLY A 178 52.21 26.43 -9.46
N ARG A 179 52.29 25.17 -9.00
CA ARG A 179 52.77 24.81 -7.65
C ARG A 179 54.17 25.34 -7.33
N SER A 180 55.02 25.54 -8.35
CA SER A 180 56.37 26.10 -8.23
C SER A 180 56.39 27.63 -8.04
N GLU A 181 55.41 28.36 -8.60
CA GLU A 181 55.29 29.82 -8.43
C GLU A 181 54.76 30.19 -7.04
N LEU A 182 53.90 29.35 -6.46
CA LEU A 182 53.41 29.49 -5.09
C LEU A 182 54.54 29.49 -4.06
N VAL A 183 55.56 28.65 -4.29
CA VAL A 183 56.73 28.55 -3.42
C VAL A 183 57.63 29.79 -3.55
N SER A 184 57.71 30.38 -4.74
CA SER A 184 58.54 31.58 -5.01
C SER A 184 58.05 32.84 -4.28
N LEU A 185 56.74 32.95 -4.00
CA LEU A 185 56.13 34.10 -3.31
C LEU A 185 56.37 34.15 -1.79
N ILE A 186 57.02 33.12 -1.22
CA ILE A 186 57.16 32.91 0.23
C ILE A 186 58.59 33.16 0.73
N TYR A 187 59.58 33.27 -0.16
CA TYR A 187 60.98 33.46 0.26
C TYR A 187 61.45 34.90 0.06
N MET A 188 61.22 35.72 1.10
CA MET A 188 62.24 36.68 1.52
C MET A 188 62.59 36.35 2.96
N TYR A 189 63.84 36.00 3.17
CA TYR A 189 64.45 35.99 4.49
C TYR A 189 64.52 37.46 4.93
N ILE A 190 63.94 37.79 6.08
CA ILE A 190 64.39 38.94 6.87
C ILE A 190 65.36 38.38 7.90
#